data_AF-J2VU82-F1
#
_entry.id   AF-J2VU82-F1
#
_cell.length_a   1.000
_cell.length_b   1.000
_cell.length_c   1.000
_cell.angle_alpha   90.00
_cell.angle_beta   90.00
_cell.angle_gamma   90.00
#
_symmetry.space_group_name_H-M   'P 1'
#
loop_
_entity.id
_entity.type
_entity.pdbx_description
1 polymer ?
#
loop_
_entity_poly.entity_id
_entity_poly.type
_entity_poly.pdbx_seq_one_letter_code
_entity_poly.pdbx_strand_id
1 'polypeptide(L)'
;GARPLPLFESGAILLYLADKSGRFLPQDAAARYQVIQWVMFQMGGVGPMFGQLGFFHRFAGKEYEDKRPRDRYVTESRRLLGVIDKQLAQHQWLAGDEYSIADIATFPWIRNLVGFYEAGDLVGFNDFPHVARALEAFVARPAVARGLNIPARG
;
A
#
# COMPACT_ATOMS: atom_id res chain seq x y z
N GLY A 1 -3.76 28.63 -20.52
CA GLY A 1 -3.02 27.49 -21.10
C GLY A 1 -2.38 26.70 -19.99
N ALA A 2 -2.48 25.38 -20.00
CA ALA A 2 -1.90 24.55 -18.95
C ALA A 2 -0.36 24.58 -19.05
N ARG A 3 0.30 25.14 -18.03
CA ARG A 3 1.77 25.11 -17.91
C ARG A 3 2.21 23.70 -17.48
N PRO A 4 3.38 23.20 -17.93
CA PRO A 4 3.95 21.97 -17.39
C PRO A 4 4.09 22.03 -15.86
N LEU A 5 3.75 20.93 -15.17
CA LEU A 5 3.87 20.80 -13.72
C LEU A 5 4.77 19.59 -13.39
N PRO A 6 6.07 19.80 -13.09
CA PRO A 6 6.93 18.74 -12.58
C PRO A 6 6.53 18.38 -11.14
N LEU A 7 6.43 17.08 -10.83
CA LEU A 7 6.03 16.59 -9.52
C LEU A 7 6.66 15.23 -9.23
N PHE A 8 7.15 15.04 -8.00
CA PHE A 8 7.64 13.78 -7.44
C PHE A 8 6.86 13.45 -6.15
N GLU A 9 7.21 12.35 -5.48
CA GLU A 9 6.43 11.67 -4.42
C GLU A 9 5.14 11.03 -4.94
N SER A 10 5.06 9.70 -4.82
CA SER A 10 3.91 8.93 -5.32
C SER A 10 2.59 9.38 -4.70
N GLY A 11 2.55 9.66 -3.39
CA GLY A 11 1.37 10.19 -2.71
C GLY A 11 0.93 11.56 -3.25
N ALA A 12 1.86 12.48 -3.50
CA ALA A 12 1.55 13.79 -4.07
C ALA A 12 1.06 13.68 -5.53
N ILE A 13 1.68 12.81 -6.32
CA ILE A 13 1.27 12.52 -7.69
C ILE A 13 -0.16 11.93 -7.73
N LEU A 14 -0.49 11.00 -6.83
CA LEU A 14 -1.83 10.43 -6.75
C LEU A 14 -2.89 11.49 -6.43
N LEU A 15 -2.61 12.39 -5.48
CA LEU A 15 -3.49 13.51 -5.15
C LEU A 15 -3.69 14.43 -6.35
N TYR A 16 -2.61 14.82 -7.02
CA TYR A 16 -2.67 15.66 -8.22
C TYR A 16 -3.50 15.01 -9.33
N LEU A 17 -3.29 13.72 -9.63
CA LEU A 17 -4.02 13.02 -10.68
C LEU A 17 -5.50 12.84 -10.34
N ALA A 18 -5.82 12.60 -9.06
CA ALA A 18 -7.20 12.52 -8.59
C ALA A 18 -7.93 13.86 -8.75
N ASP A 19 -7.30 14.97 -8.34
CA ASP A 19 -7.84 16.32 -8.51
C ASP A 19 -8.01 16.70 -9.97
N LYS A 20 -6.99 16.41 -10.80
CA LYS A 20 -7.01 16.72 -12.23
C LYS A 20 -8.13 15.99 -12.97
N SER A 21 -8.47 14.78 -12.55
CA SER A 21 -9.45 13.94 -13.24
C SER A 21 -10.83 13.91 -12.56
N GLY A 22 -10.95 14.40 -11.33
CA GLY A 22 -12.15 14.27 -10.50
C GLY A 22 -12.47 12.82 -10.13
N ARG A 23 -11.46 11.93 -10.05
CA ARG A 23 -11.65 10.49 -9.84
C ARG A 23 -10.84 9.97 -8.66
N PHE A 24 -11.36 8.93 -8.01
CA PHE A 24 -10.68 8.18 -6.93
C PHE A 24 -10.36 9.01 -5.67
N LEU A 25 -10.98 10.18 -5.54
CA LEU A 25 -10.90 11.05 -4.37
C LEU A 25 -12.25 11.78 -4.24
N PRO A 26 -12.96 11.63 -3.11
CA PRO A 26 -14.23 12.31 -2.89
C PRO A 26 -14.12 13.82 -3.02
N GLN A 27 -15.22 14.44 -3.44
CA GLN A 27 -15.36 15.91 -3.49
C GLN A 27 -15.87 16.49 -2.18
N ASP A 28 -16.57 15.68 -1.37
CA ASP A 28 -16.89 16.02 0.01
C ASP A 28 -15.58 16.23 0.81
N ALA A 29 -15.50 17.35 1.52
CA ALA A 29 -14.28 17.74 2.21
C ALA A 29 -13.86 16.73 3.30
N ALA A 30 -14.81 16.23 4.10
CA ALA A 30 -14.51 15.29 5.17
C ALA A 30 -14.03 13.93 4.60
N ALA A 31 -14.76 13.39 3.63
CA ALA A 31 -14.37 12.13 2.98
C ALA A 31 -13.04 12.25 2.22
N ARG A 32 -12.78 13.41 1.61
CA ARG A 32 -11.49 13.71 0.97
C ARG A 32 -10.34 13.62 1.98
N TYR A 33 -10.47 14.26 3.14
CA TYR A 33 -9.42 14.22 4.15
C TYR A 33 -9.25 12.83 4.78
N GLN A 34 -10.30 12.01 4.85
CA GLN A 34 -10.19 10.61 5.24
C GLN A 34 -9.35 9.80 4.25
N VAL A 35 -9.54 9.99 2.93
CA VAL A 35 -8.68 9.35 1.91
C VAL A 35 -7.24 9.84 2.04
N ILE A 36 -7.02 11.15 2.21
CA ILE A 36 -5.67 11.72 2.39
C ILE A 36 -4.99 11.12 3.64
N GLN A 37 -5.71 10.97 4.74
CA GLN A 37 -5.20 10.35 5.97
C GLN A 37 -4.67 8.94 5.68
N TRP A 38 -5.41 8.12 4.93
CA TRP A 38 -4.97 6.77 4.57
C TRP A 38 -3.79 6.76 3.60
N VAL A 39 -3.70 7.73 2.68
CA VAL A 39 -2.50 7.92 1.85
C VAL A 39 -1.29 8.26 2.73
N MET A 40 -1.45 9.12 3.74
CA MET A 40 -0.35 9.46 4.65
C MET A 40 0.04 8.30 5.58
N PHE A 41 -0.93 7.51 6.05
CA PHE A 41 -0.67 6.25 6.76
C PHE A 41 0.17 5.29 5.91
N GLN A 42 -0.12 5.19 4.61
CA GLN A 42 0.68 4.41 3.69
C GLN A 42 2.10 4.97 3.52
N MET A 43 2.22 6.29 3.27
CA MET A 43 3.50 6.94 2.99
C MET A 43 4.44 6.94 4.21
N GLY A 44 3.92 7.15 5.41
CA GLY A 44 4.72 7.22 6.64
C GLY A 44 4.87 5.89 7.38
N GLY A 45 3.96 4.93 7.14
CA GLY A 45 3.94 3.65 7.85
C GLY A 45 4.21 2.47 6.92
N VAL A 46 3.21 2.13 6.09
CA VAL A 46 3.23 0.90 5.28
C VAL A 46 4.47 0.81 4.39
N GLY A 47 4.73 1.82 3.56
CA GLY A 47 5.84 1.79 2.62
C GLY A 47 7.21 1.66 3.32
N PRO A 48 7.57 2.60 4.21
CA PRO A 48 8.84 2.55 4.91
C PRO A 48 9.05 1.25 5.70
N MET A 49 8.05 0.81 6.49
CA MET A 49 8.22 -0.35 7.37
C MET A 49 8.29 -1.67 6.60
N PHE A 50 7.47 -1.84 5.56
CA PHE A 50 7.54 -3.04 4.71
C PHE A 50 8.83 -3.06 3.89
N GLY A 51 9.31 -1.90 3.43
CA GLY A 51 10.59 -1.77 2.75
C GLY A 51 11.77 -2.23 3.62
N GLN A 52 11.78 -1.81 4.89
CA GLN A 52 12.80 -2.28 5.84
C GLN A 52 12.71 -3.78 6.09
N LEU A 53 11.51 -4.33 6.25
CA LEU A 53 11.35 -5.78 6.35
C LEU A 53 11.90 -6.51 5.12
N GLY A 54 11.59 -6.02 3.92
CA GLY A 54 12.16 -6.54 2.68
C GLY A 54 13.68 -6.52 2.66
N PHE A 55 14.32 -5.45 3.15
CA PHE A 55 15.78 -5.39 3.25
C PHE A 55 16.37 -6.46 4.16
N PHE A 56 15.83 -6.59 5.39
CA PHE A 56 16.36 -7.52 6.40
C PHE A 56 15.94 -8.99 6.20
N HIS A 57 14.99 -9.25 5.30
CA HIS A 57 14.51 -10.61 5.00
C HIS A 57 14.89 -11.11 3.61
N ARG A 58 14.76 -10.28 2.58
CA ARG A 58 14.94 -10.69 1.17
C ARG A 58 16.29 -10.30 0.58
N PHE A 59 16.83 -9.15 0.95
CA PHE A 59 18.04 -8.57 0.35
C PHE A 59 19.26 -8.71 1.26
N ALA A 60 20.23 -7.79 1.13
CA ALA A 60 21.52 -7.86 1.81
C ALA A 60 21.42 -7.99 3.34
N GLY A 61 20.38 -7.43 3.97
CA GLY A 61 20.17 -7.58 5.40
C GLY A 61 19.83 -9.02 5.83
N LYS A 62 19.46 -9.91 4.89
CA LYS A 62 19.27 -11.34 5.15
C LYS A 62 20.55 -12.02 5.63
N GLU A 63 21.71 -11.56 5.16
CA GLU A 63 23.02 -12.13 5.52
C GLU A 63 23.46 -11.71 6.93
N TYR A 64 22.80 -10.73 7.55
CA TYR A 64 23.17 -10.26 8.88
C TYR A 64 22.78 -11.31 9.92
N GLU A 65 23.74 -11.78 10.72
CA GLU A 65 23.52 -12.84 11.70
C GLU A 65 22.48 -12.45 12.76
N ASP A 66 22.55 -11.20 13.23
CA ASP A 66 21.59 -10.64 14.17
C ASP A 66 20.23 -10.39 13.49
N LYS A 67 19.21 -11.15 13.91
CA LYS A 67 17.84 -11.04 13.39
C LYS A 67 16.96 -10.06 14.15
N ARG A 68 17.45 -9.40 15.21
CA ARG A 68 16.68 -8.37 15.95
C ARG A 68 16.12 -7.26 15.04
N PRO A 69 16.86 -6.74 14.03
CA PRO A 69 16.31 -5.77 13.09
C PRO A 69 15.16 -6.33 12.25
N ARG A 70 15.31 -7.55 11.71
CA ARG A 70 14.24 -8.24 10.97
C ARG A 70 13.00 -8.36 11.84
N ASP A 71 13.14 -8.91 13.04
CA ASP A 71 12.01 -9.21 13.93
C ASP A 71 11.28 -7.94 14.40
N ARG A 72 12.01 -6.83 14.55
CA ARG A 72 11.42 -5.50 14.76
C ARG A 72 10.48 -5.12 13.60
N TYR A 73 10.94 -5.24 12.36
CA TYR A 73 10.12 -4.88 11.20
C TYR A 73 9.02 -5.90 10.89
N VAL A 74 9.18 -7.16 11.27
CA VAL A 74 8.07 -8.15 11.28
C VAL A 74 6.96 -7.68 12.21
N THR A 75 7.32 -7.33 13.46
CA THR A 75 6.36 -6.90 14.47
C THR A 75 5.59 -5.65 14.03
N GLU A 76 6.30 -4.64 13.50
CA GLU A 76 5.65 -3.43 13.01
C GLU A 76 4.82 -3.70 11.74
N SER A 77 5.29 -4.56 10.83
CA SER A 77 4.51 -4.91 9.64
C SER A 77 3.21 -5.63 9.99
N ARG A 78 3.25 -6.56 10.95
CA ARG A 78 2.06 -7.22 11.52
C ARG A 78 1.11 -6.21 12.16
N ARG A 79 1.63 -5.24 12.92
CA ARG A 79 0.81 -4.18 13.52
C ARG A 79 0.08 -3.36 12.46
N LEU A 80 0.79 -2.96 11.39
CA LEU A 80 0.22 -2.20 10.27
C LEU A 80 -0.83 -3.02 9.51
N LEU A 81 -0.56 -4.30 9.22
CA LEU A 81 -1.56 -5.21 8.65
C LEU A 81 -2.81 -5.32 9.54
N GLY A 82 -2.65 -5.40 10.87
CA GLY A 82 -3.77 -5.42 11.81
C GLY A 82 -4.59 -4.13 11.84
N VAL A 83 -3.98 -2.96 11.61
CA VAL A 83 -4.72 -1.70 11.44
C VAL A 83 -5.57 -1.74 10.17
N ILE A 84 -4.98 -2.20 9.06
CA ILE A 84 -5.65 -2.30 7.76
C ILE A 84 -6.77 -3.35 7.81
N ASP A 85 -6.54 -4.51 8.42
CA ASP A 85 -7.51 -5.59 8.52
C ASP A 85 -8.75 -5.16 9.30
N LYS A 86 -8.57 -4.48 10.44
CA LYS A 86 -9.67 -3.92 11.23
C LYS A 86 -10.50 -2.91 10.45
N GLN A 87 -9.86 -2.07 9.64
CA GLN A 87 -10.55 -1.12 8.78
C GLN A 87 -11.36 -1.86 7.69
N LEU A 88 -10.75 -2.84 7.04
CA LEU A 88 -11.37 -3.61 5.95
C LEU A 88 -12.41 -4.63 6.43
N ALA A 89 -12.50 -4.88 7.73
CA ALA A 89 -13.58 -5.64 8.34
C ALA A 89 -14.93 -4.89 8.27
N GLN A 90 -14.88 -3.55 8.22
CA GLN A 90 -16.07 -2.69 8.24
C GLN A 90 -16.37 -2.06 6.87
N HIS A 91 -15.41 -2.11 5.94
CA HIS A 91 -15.47 -1.39 4.67
C HIS A 91 -14.96 -2.23 3.49
N GLN A 92 -15.49 -1.97 2.29
CA GLN A 92 -14.98 -2.66 1.10
C GLN A 92 -13.52 -2.30 0.79
N TRP A 93 -13.17 -1.02 0.97
CA TRP A 93 -11.86 -0.41 0.70
C TRP A 93 -11.37 0.41 1.91
N LEU A 94 -10.14 0.92 1.85
CA LEU A 94 -9.49 1.55 3.02
C LEU A 94 -10.24 2.77 3.56
N ALA A 95 -10.72 3.63 2.66
CA ALA A 95 -11.36 4.89 3.02
C ALA A 95 -12.91 4.81 2.98
N GLY A 96 -13.47 3.60 3.00
CA GLY A 96 -14.91 3.36 2.92
C GLY A 96 -15.26 2.36 1.83
N ASP A 97 -16.47 2.46 1.25
CA ASP A 97 -16.93 1.49 0.26
C ASP A 97 -16.53 1.85 -1.18
N GLU A 98 -16.05 3.07 -1.40
CA GLU A 98 -15.56 3.51 -2.71
C GLU A 98 -14.05 3.29 -2.86
N TYR A 99 -13.65 2.73 -4.02
CA TYR A 99 -12.24 2.55 -4.38
C TYR A 99 -11.55 3.90 -4.62
N SER A 100 -10.42 4.12 -3.96
CA SER A 100 -9.76 5.42 -3.89
C SER A 100 -8.25 5.35 -4.13
N ILE A 101 -7.60 6.51 -4.14
CA ILE A 101 -6.13 6.60 -4.18
C ILE A 101 -5.45 5.98 -2.95
N ALA A 102 -6.14 5.84 -1.81
CA ALA A 102 -5.58 5.15 -0.65
C ALA A 102 -5.32 3.67 -0.95
N ASP A 103 -6.23 3.02 -1.69
CA ASP A 103 -6.11 1.63 -2.12
C ASP A 103 -5.00 1.48 -3.16
N ILE A 104 -4.96 2.40 -4.14
CA ILE A 104 -3.90 2.47 -5.16
C ILE A 104 -2.51 2.60 -4.50
N ALA A 105 -2.40 3.38 -3.43
CA ALA A 105 -1.14 3.58 -2.72
C ALA A 105 -0.72 2.35 -1.89
N THR A 106 -1.68 1.65 -1.29
CA THR A 106 -1.41 0.67 -0.21
C THR A 106 -1.28 -0.76 -0.72
N PHE A 107 -2.20 -1.24 -1.57
CA PHE A 107 -2.21 -2.64 -1.98
C PHE A 107 -1.00 -3.09 -2.81
N PRO A 108 -0.32 -2.23 -3.61
CA PRO A 108 0.94 -2.62 -4.22
C PRO A 108 2.01 -3.01 -3.19
N TRP A 109 2.05 -2.33 -2.03
CA TRP A 109 2.99 -2.67 -0.95
C TRP A 109 2.63 -3.99 -0.27
N ILE A 110 1.35 -4.27 -0.05
CA ILE A 110 0.90 -5.56 0.50
C ILE A 110 1.24 -6.69 -0.47
N ARG A 111 0.92 -6.52 -1.78
CA ARG A 111 1.29 -7.47 -2.83
C ARG A 111 2.80 -7.73 -2.82
N ASN A 112 3.60 -6.68 -2.70
CA ASN A 112 5.05 -6.79 -2.72
C ASN A 112 5.58 -7.51 -1.47
N LEU A 113 5.02 -7.22 -0.29
CA LEU A 113 5.37 -7.86 0.98
C LEU A 113 5.19 -9.39 0.92
N VAL A 114 4.01 -9.85 0.49
CA VAL A 114 3.68 -11.29 0.50
C VAL A 114 4.21 -12.02 -0.73
N GLY A 115 4.41 -11.32 -1.85
CA GLY A 115 4.94 -11.88 -3.09
C GLY A 115 6.45 -11.73 -3.19
N PHE A 116 6.92 -10.59 -3.70
CA PHE A 116 8.33 -10.39 -4.07
C PHE A 116 9.30 -10.41 -2.88
N TYR A 117 8.89 -9.88 -1.72
CA TYR A 117 9.68 -9.94 -0.50
C TYR A 117 9.58 -11.29 0.21
N GLU A 118 8.69 -12.19 -0.21
CA GLU A 118 8.53 -13.54 0.37
C GLU A 118 8.34 -13.51 1.89
N ALA A 119 7.65 -12.48 2.41
CA ALA A 119 7.48 -12.26 3.85
C ALA A 119 6.10 -12.67 4.37
N GLY A 120 5.26 -13.30 3.54
CA GLY A 120 3.88 -13.68 3.89
C GLY A 120 3.77 -14.54 5.15
N ASP A 121 4.56 -15.61 5.23
CA ASP A 121 4.59 -16.49 6.40
C ASP A 121 5.17 -15.78 7.62
N LEU A 122 6.21 -14.96 7.41
CA LEU A 122 6.91 -14.24 8.46
C LEU A 122 6.01 -13.23 9.17
N VAL A 123 5.13 -12.56 8.42
CA VAL A 123 4.11 -11.67 8.98
C VAL A 123 2.80 -12.39 9.29
N GLY A 124 2.72 -13.72 9.16
CA GLY A 124 1.50 -14.51 9.36
C GLY A 124 0.29 -13.95 8.61
N PHE A 125 0.43 -13.74 7.29
CA PHE A 125 -0.55 -13.04 6.48
C PHE A 125 -1.97 -13.66 6.52
N ASN A 126 -2.06 -14.96 6.78
CA ASN A 126 -3.33 -15.68 6.94
C ASN A 126 -4.15 -15.22 8.16
N ASP A 127 -3.55 -14.48 9.10
CA ASP A 127 -4.24 -13.88 10.24
C ASP A 127 -5.10 -12.65 9.83
N PHE A 128 -4.99 -12.18 8.58
CA PHE A 128 -5.61 -10.94 8.09
C PHE A 128 -6.55 -11.19 6.89
N PRO A 129 -7.70 -11.85 7.11
CA PRO A 129 -8.59 -12.28 6.02
C PRO A 129 -9.22 -11.11 5.26
N HIS A 130 -9.45 -9.95 5.91
CA HIS A 130 -10.03 -8.79 5.25
C HIS A 130 -9.01 -8.10 4.35
N VAL A 131 -7.74 -8.11 4.76
CA VAL A 131 -6.62 -7.68 3.90
C VAL A 131 -6.49 -8.60 2.68
N ALA A 132 -6.53 -9.92 2.88
CA ALA A 132 -6.45 -10.89 1.80
C ALA A 132 -7.59 -10.70 0.78
N ARG A 133 -8.85 -10.58 1.25
CA ARG A 133 -10.02 -10.27 0.41
C ARG A 133 -9.78 -9.02 -0.46
N ALA A 134 -9.36 -7.92 0.17
CA ALA A 134 -9.20 -6.66 -0.56
C ALA A 134 -8.00 -6.69 -1.51
N LEU A 135 -6.93 -7.41 -1.16
CA LEU A 135 -5.78 -7.62 -2.05
C LEU A 135 -6.19 -8.41 -3.30
N GLU A 136 -6.94 -9.51 -3.14
CA GLU A 136 -7.45 -10.31 -4.26
C GLU A 136 -8.32 -9.45 -5.19
N ALA A 137 -9.26 -8.69 -4.62
CA ALA A 137 -10.09 -7.76 -5.37
C ALA A 137 -9.26 -6.69 -6.09
N PHE A 138 -8.19 -6.18 -5.46
CA PHE A 138 -7.29 -5.18 -6.03
C PHE A 138 -6.54 -5.74 -7.25
N VAL A 139 -5.88 -6.88 -7.11
CA VAL A 139 -5.05 -7.46 -8.19
C VAL A 139 -5.88 -7.98 -9.37
N ALA A 140 -7.15 -8.34 -9.14
CA ALA A 140 -8.07 -8.74 -10.20
C ALA A 140 -8.50 -7.59 -11.13
N ARG A 141 -8.25 -6.33 -10.76
CA ARG A 141 -8.65 -5.16 -11.57
C ARG A 141 -7.81 -5.08 -12.85
N PRO A 142 -8.41 -5.03 -14.06
CA PRO A 142 -7.64 -4.94 -15.30
C PRO A 142 -6.68 -3.74 -15.37
N ALA A 143 -7.05 -2.61 -14.76
CA ALA A 143 -6.18 -1.43 -14.70
C ALA A 143 -4.96 -1.64 -13.78
N VAL A 144 -5.12 -2.38 -12.68
CA VAL A 144 -4.02 -2.75 -11.79
C VAL A 144 -3.09 -3.73 -12.49
N ALA A 145 -3.64 -4.77 -13.13
CA ALA A 145 -2.85 -5.75 -13.88
C ALA A 145 -1.99 -5.09 -14.98
N ARG A 146 -2.54 -4.09 -15.70
CA ARG A 146 -1.75 -3.30 -16.66
C ARG A 146 -0.69 -2.44 -15.95
N GLY A 147 -1.08 -1.70 -14.91
CA GLY A 147 -0.18 -0.80 -14.19
C GLY A 147 1.03 -1.50 -13.56
N LEU A 148 0.86 -2.73 -13.07
CA LEU A 148 1.94 -3.54 -12.49
C LEU A 148 3.04 -3.95 -13.50
N ASN A 149 2.76 -3.83 -14.79
CA ASN A 149 3.68 -4.17 -15.88
C ASN A 149 4.20 -2.92 -16.62
N ILE A 150 4.04 -1.73 -16.04
CA ILE A 150 4.48 -0.45 -16.62
C ILE A 150 5.49 0.24 -15.68
N PRO A 151 6.62 0.76 -16.20
CA PRO A 151 7.10 0.61 -17.57
C PRO A 151 7.45 -0.85 -17.89
N ALA A 152 7.44 -1.21 -19.17
CA ALA A 152 7.86 -2.55 -19.58
C ALA A 152 9.31 -2.79 -19.13
N ARG A 153 9.58 -3.97 -18.56
CA ARG A 153 10.94 -4.42 -18.32
C ARG A 153 11.54 -4.70 -19.71
N GLY A 154 12.64 -4.01 -20.03
CA GLY A 154 13.34 -4.17 -21.31
C GLY A 154 13.90 -5.56 -21.52
#